data_AF-X1MEI9-F1
#
_entry.id   AF-X1MEI9-F1
#
_cell.length_a   1.000
_cell.length_b   1.000
_cell.length_c   1.000
_cell.angle_alpha   90.00
_cell.angle_beta   90.00
_cell.angle_gamma   90.00
#
_symmetry.space_group_name_H-M   'P 1'
#
loop_
_entity.id
_entity.type
_entity.pdbx_description
1 polymer ?
#
loop_
_entity_poly.entity_id
_entity_poly.type
_entity_poly.pdbx_seq_one_letter_code
_entity_poly.pdbx_strand_id
1 'polypeptide(L)' 'ADSLGYLSIDGLIKAVDLPKDNFCMACFTGDYPIPVQLEMDKLALETMPLAKKTSL' A
#
# COMPACT_ATOMS: atom_id res chain seq x y z
N ALA A 1 -13.40 6.18 19.64
CA ALA A 1 -12.43 7.17 19.18
C ALA A 1 -13.20 8.33 18.60
N ASP A 2 -13.00 9.52 19.14
CA ASP A 2 -13.78 10.71 18.78
C ASP A 2 -13.07 11.58 17.72
N SER A 3 -11.82 11.24 17.39
CA SER A 3 -11.03 11.85 16.34
C SER A 3 -10.06 10.85 15.68
N LEU A 4 -9.55 11.24 14.51
CA LEU A 4 -8.51 10.53 13.77
C LEU A 4 -7.45 11.54 13.34
N GLY A 5 -6.17 11.21 13.55
CA GLY A 5 -5.03 12.01 13.11
C GLY A 5 -4.10 11.17 12.25
N TYR A 6 -3.59 11.76 11.18
CA TYR A 6 -2.57 11.16 10.32
C TYR A 6 -1.21 11.78 10.62
N LEU A 7 -0.17 10.95 10.62
CA LEU A 7 1.21 11.44 10.60
C LEU A 7 1.52 11.97 9.20
N SER A 8 2.19 13.12 9.11
CA SER A 8 2.68 13.60 7.81
C SER A 8 3.81 12.71 7.30
N ILE A 9 3.99 12.64 5.98
CA ILE A 9 5.10 11.88 5.39
C ILE A 9 6.46 12.38 5.91
N ASP A 10 6.66 13.69 6.00
CA ASP A 10 7.89 14.25 6.56
C ASP A 10 8.07 13.89 8.04
N GLY A 11 6.98 13.84 8.81
CA GLY A 11 6.99 13.38 10.20
C GLY A 11 7.38 11.91 10.32
N LEU A 12 6.86 11.06 9.44
CA LEU A 12 7.23 9.64 9.37
C LEU A 12 8.74 9.47 9.07
N ILE A 13 9.27 10.16 8.05
CA ILE A 13 10.68 10.08 7.68
C ILE A 13 11.57 10.53 8.85
N LYS A 14 11.21 11.64 9.51
CA LYS A 14 11.92 12.12 10.71
C LYS A 14 11.88 11.12 11.87
N ALA A 15 10.78 10.39 12.04
CA ALA A 15 10.63 9.44 13.13
C ALA A 15 11.48 8.17 12.94
N VAL A 16 11.71 7.75 11.68
CA VAL A 16 12.55 6.58 11.35
C VAL A 16 14.05 6.93 11.29
N ASP A 17 14.38 8.21 11.09
CA ASP A 17 15.75 8.76 11.15
C ASP A 17 16.75 8.12 10.17
N LEU A 18 16.30 7.89 8.93
CA LEU A 18 17.15 7.50 7.80
C LEU A 18 16.83 8.36 6.56
N PRO A 19 17.75 8.42 5.57
CA PRO A 19 17.49 9.16 4.34
C PRO A 19 16.20 8.72 3.64
N LYS A 20 15.41 9.67 3.16
CA LYS A 20 14.14 9.43 2.46
C LYS A 20 14.26 8.43 1.31
N ASP A 21 15.36 8.52 0.56
CA ASP A 21 15.60 7.73 -0.65
C ASP A 21 15.88 6.24 -0.35
N ASN A 22 15.99 5.86 0.93
CA ASN A 22 16.10 4.47 1.36
C ASN A 22 14.73 3.77 1.50
N PHE A 23 13.62 4.50 1.34
CA PHE A 23 12.27 3.98 1.57
C PHE A 23 11.44 3.94 0.30
N CYS A 24 10.68 2.86 0.13
CA CYS A 24 9.56 2.86 -0.81
C CYS A 24 8.37 3.61 -0.18
N MET A 25 7.95 4.71 -0.81
CA MET A 25 6.87 5.59 -0.32
C MET A 25 5.57 5.43 -1.10
N ALA A 26 5.50 4.42 -1.97
CA ALA A 26 4.41 4.24 -2.93
C ALA A 26 3.04 4.05 -2.27
N CYS A 27 2.97 3.39 -1.12
CA CYS A 27 1.71 3.21 -0.39
C CYS A 27 1.08 4.54 0.07
N PHE A 28 1.87 5.61 0.18
CA PHE A 28 1.41 6.93 0.60
C PHE A 28 1.30 7.94 -0.56
N THR A 29 2.18 7.81 -1.56
CA THR A 29 2.33 8.80 -2.65
C THR A 29 1.82 8.31 -4.00
N GLY A 30 1.77 6.99 -4.20
CA GLY A 30 1.59 6.38 -5.52
C GLY A 30 2.87 6.33 -6.37
N ASP A 31 3.96 6.94 -5.92
CA ASP A 31 5.23 6.96 -6.66
C ASP A 31 6.04 5.69 -6.36
N TYR A 32 5.91 4.69 -7.24
CA TYR A 32 6.66 3.45 -7.14
C TYR A 32 8.09 3.61 -7.70
N PRO A 33 9.12 3.14 -6.97
CA PRO A 33 10.51 3.20 -7.47
C PRO A 33 10.78 2.16 -8.57
N ILE A 34 9.80 1.32 -8.88
CA ILE A 34 9.83 0.29 -9.92
C ILE A 34 8.51 0.30 -10.72
N PRO A 35 8.49 -0.22 -11.96
CA PRO A 35 7.24 -0.36 -12.73
C PRO A 35 6.21 -1.24 -12.01
N VAL A 36 4.96 -0.82 -12.02
CA VAL A 36 3.83 -1.59 -11.46
C VAL A 36 3.30 -2.56 -12.53
N GLN A 37 3.10 -3.82 -12.15
CA GLN A 37 2.49 -4.84 -13.01
C GLN A 37 0.97 -4.67 -13.00
N LEU A 38 0.42 -4.14 -14.09
CA LEU A 38 -1.01 -3.81 -14.18
C LEU A 38 -1.89 -5.00 -14.57
N GLU A 39 -1.27 -6.06 -15.10
CA GLU A 39 -1.93 -7.28 -15.56
C GLU A 39 -2.30 -8.23 -14.41
N MET A 40 -1.77 -8.01 -13.21
CA MET A 40 -2.14 -8.77 -12.02
C MET A 40 -3.42 -8.24 -11.38
N ASP A 41 -4.36 -9.14 -11.11
CA ASP A 41 -5.58 -8.79 -10.36
C ASP A 41 -5.22 -8.40 -8.92
N LYS A 42 -5.87 -7.34 -8.42
CA LYS A 42 -5.67 -6.83 -7.04
C LYS A 42 -5.85 -7.93 -5.99
N LEU A 43 -6.71 -8.92 -6.24
CA LEU A 43 -7.07 -9.99 -5.32
C LEU A 43 -6.32 -11.29 -5.63
N ALA A 44 -5.28 -11.27 -6.47
CA ALA A 44 -4.54 -12.47 -6.87
C ALA A 44 -3.91 -13.24 -5.68
N LEU A 45 -3.65 -12.56 -4.56
CA LEU A 45 -3.09 -13.15 -3.33
C LEU A 45 -4.13 -13.39 -2.24
N GLU A 46 -5.37 -12.95 -2.44
CA GLU A 46 -6.44 -13.15 -1.47
C GLU A 46 -7.01 -14.57 -1.59
N THR A 47 -7.47 -15.14 -0.47
CA THR A 47 -8.29 -16.35 -0.55
C THR A 47 -9.58 -16.02 -1.30
N MET A 48 -9.95 -16.87 -2.26
CA MET A 48 -11.23 -16.69 -2.97
C MET A 48 -12.38 -16.57 -1.96
N PRO A 49 -13.20 -15.50 -2.04
CA PRO A 49 -14.43 -15.44 -1.26
C PRO A 49 -15.28 -16.67 -1.59
N LEU A 50 -15.83 -17.34 -0.57
CA LEU A 50 -16.73 -18.49 -0.73
C LEU A 50 -17.89 -18.24 -1.74
N ALA A 51 -18.18 -16.97 -2.05
CA ALA A 51 -19.22 -16.52 -2.96
C ALA A 51 -18.94 -16.71 -4.46
N LYS A 52 -17.75 -17.14 -4.89
CA LYS A 52 -17.47 -17.49 -6.30
C LYS A 52 -17.54 -18.99 -6.61
N LYS A 53 -18.12 -19.80 -5.72
CA LYS A 53 -18.45 -21.21 -5.99
C LYS A 53 -19.77 -21.35 -6.75
N THR A 54 -19.92 -20.60 -7.84
CA THR A 54 -20.95 -20.82 -8.84
C THR A 54 -20.35 -20.52 -10.20
N SER A 55 -19.38 -21.34 -10.61
CA SER A 55 -19.28 -21.71 -12.02
C SER A 55 -20.50 -22.57 -12.33
N LEU A 56 -21.22 -22.20 -13.39
CA LEU A 56 -22.18 -23.01 -14.17
C LEU A 56 -22.64 -24.34 -13.55
#